data_AF-A0A1F4CAK6-F1
#
_entry.id   AF-A0A1F4CAK6-F1
#
_cell.length_a   1.000
_cell.length_b   1.000
_cell.length_c   1.000
_cell.angle_alpha   90.00
_cell.angle_beta   90.00
_cell.angle_gamma   90.00
#
_symmetry.space_group_name_H-M   'P 1'
#
loop_
_entity.id
_entity.type
_entity.pdbx_description
1 polymer ?
#
loop_
_entity_poly.entity_id
_entity_poly.type
_entity_poly.pdbx_seq_one_letter_code
_entity_poly.pdbx_strand_id
1 'polypeptide(L)'
;MTSIDHGPREVATLAGGCFWCLEAVFDQLKGVLSVQSGYMGGHARAPTYEEVCSGETGHAEVVRIAFDPDTVSYRELLEVFFTIHDPTTPDRQGNDVGTQYRSAVFYHSPEQQAIAQEVMKNLGTAGLWSSPLVTQVVPAGEFYEAEDYHQEYFARNPHQQYCQFVVQPKVAKFRKHFLGRLKK
;
A
#
# COMPACT_ATOMS: atom_id res chain seq x y z
N MET A 1 12.39 -24.08 23.22
CA MET A 1 11.93 -23.85 21.83
C MET A 1 10.43 -23.66 21.87
N THR A 2 9.99 -22.46 22.21
CA THR A 2 8.57 -22.10 22.14
C THR A 2 8.25 -21.82 20.69
N SER A 3 7.50 -22.71 20.04
CA SER A 3 6.81 -22.39 18.80
C SER A 3 5.94 -21.17 19.08
N ILE A 4 6.33 -20.02 18.54
CA ILE A 4 5.43 -18.88 18.44
C ILE A 4 4.41 -19.29 17.40
N ASP A 5 3.23 -19.67 17.89
CA ASP A 5 2.04 -19.81 17.07
C ASP A 5 1.76 -18.41 16.51
N HIS A 6 2.11 -18.21 15.25
CA HIS A 6 1.71 -16.99 14.56
C HIS A 6 0.30 -17.31 14.10
N GLY A 7 -0.70 -16.66 14.71
CA GLY A 7 -2.11 -16.80 14.35
C GLY A 7 -2.35 -16.70 12.83
N PRO A 8 -3.58 -16.95 12.35
CA PRO A 8 -3.87 -17.00 10.93
C PRO A 8 -3.28 -15.77 10.22
N ARG A 9 -2.41 -15.97 9.24
CA ARG A 9 -1.77 -14.87 8.51
C ARG A 9 -2.57 -14.59 7.26
N GLU A 10 -3.03 -13.36 7.09
CA GLU A 10 -3.62 -12.88 5.85
C GLU A 10 -2.66 -11.97 5.09
N VAL A 11 -2.89 -11.82 3.79
CA VAL A 11 -2.09 -10.98 2.90
C VAL A 11 -2.97 -9.94 2.21
N ALA A 12 -2.53 -8.69 2.21
CA ALA A 12 -3.11 -7.60 1.41
C ALA A 12 -2.05 -7.07 0.44
N THR A 13 -2.44 -6.73 -0.78
CA THR A 13 -1.54 -6.07 -1.74
C THR A 13 -2.16 -4.76 -2.24
N LEU A 14 -1.46 -3.64 -2.01
CA LEU A 14 -2.00 -2.29 -2.22
C LEU A 14 -1.01 -1.43 -3.04
N ALA A 15 -1.52 -0.67 -4.02
CA ALA A 15 -0.79 0.35 -4.78
C ALA A 15 -1.42 1.72 -4.56
N GLY A 16 -0.64 2.77 -4.34
CA GLY A 16 -1.17 4.09 -3.99
C GLY A 16 -0.17 5.23 -4.17
N GLY A 17 0.71 5.10 -5.18
CA GLY A 17 1.88 5.95 -5.37
C GLY A 17 3.17 5.24 -4.97
N CYS A 18 4.22 6.02 -4.67
CA CYS A 18 5.51 5.47 -4.27
C CYS A 18 5.40 4.47 -3.10
N PHE A 19 5.88 3.25 -3.30
CA PHE A 19 5.78 2.18 -2.30
C PHE A 19 6.52 2.47 -0.99
N TRP A 20 7.55 3.33 -0.98
CA TRP A 20 8.29 3.74 0.22
C TRP A 20 7.38 4.50 1.19
N CYS A 21 6.39 5.21 0.65
CA CYS A 21 5.38 5.90 1.45
C CYS A 21 4.45 4.92 2.16
N LEU A 22 4.01 3.87 1.45
CA LEU A 22 3.09 2.88 1.98
C LEU A 22 3.80 1.96 2.97
N GLU A 23 4.98 1.47 2.61
CA GLU A 23 5.83 0.61 3.44
C GLU A 23 6.08 1.25 4.80
N ALA A 24 6.58 2.49 4.81
CA ALA A 24 6.87 3.23 6.03
C ALA A 24 5.65 3.41 6.95
N VAL A 25 4.44 3.48 6.40
CA VAL A 25 3.20 3.57 7.19
C VAL A 25 2.81 2.21 7.75
N PHE A 26 2.71 1.19 6.89
CA PHE A 26 2.23 -0.13 7.31
C PHE A 26 3.22 -0.85 8.23
N ASP A 27 4.52 -0.57 8.11
CA ASP A 27 5.53 -1.05 9.05
C ASP A 27 5.27 -0.64 10.49
N GLN A 28 4.59 0.49 10.70
CA GLN A 28 4.27 1.02 12.02
C GLN A 28 2.88 0.63 12.51
N LEU A 29 2.09 -0.12 11.72
CA LEU A 29 0.71 -0.46 12.07
C LEU A 29 0.65 -1.76 12.91
N LYS A 30 0.08 -1.68 14.11
CA LYS A 30 -0.12 -2.81 15.01
C LYS A 30 -0.94 -3.90 14.33
N GLY A 31 -0.44 -5.14 14.38
CA GLY A 31 -1.03 -6.31 13.71
C GLY A 31 -0.44 -6.58 12.33
N VAL A 32 0.26 -5.62 11.71
CA VAL A 32 1.07 -5.89 10.53
C VAL A 32 2.33 -6.66 10.96
N LEU A 33 2.58 -7.80 10.32
CA LEU A 33 3.69 -8.69 10.61
C LEU A 33 4.91 -8.37 9.74
N SER A 34 4.69 -8.10 8.45
CA SER A 34 5.72 -7.68 7.51
C SER A 34 5.14 -6.89 6.35
N VAL A 35 5.94 -6.00 5.78
CA VAL A 35 5.62 -5.29 4.55
C VAL A 35 6.77 -5.48 3.57
N GLN A 36 6.45 -5.77 2.30
CA GLN A 36 7.43 -5.88 1.23
C GLN A 36 7.04 -4.98 0.07
N SER A 37 7.96 -4.13 -0.37
CA SER A 37 7.84 -3.32 -1.57
C SER A 37 8.03 -4.20 -2.81
N GLY A 38 7.24 -3.97 -3.87
CA GLY A 38 7.33 -4.76 -5.09
C GLY A 38 6.48 -4.24 -6.24
N TYR A 39 6.32 -5.10 -7.26
CA TYR A 39 5.66 -4.80 -8.52
C TYR A 39 4.56 -5.83 -8.81
N MET A 40 3.35 -5.37 -9.18
CA MET A 40 2.23 -6.25 -9.52
C MET A 40 1.28 -5.60 -10.55
N GLY A 41 0.53 -6.42 -11.28
CA GLY A 41 -0.57 -5.96 -12.15
C GLY A 41 -0.13 -5.52 -13.54
N GLY A 42 1.13 -5.76 -13.91
CA GLY A 42 1.65 -5.60 -15.26
C GLY A 42 1.75 -6.92 -16.02
N HIS A 43 2.36 -6.86 -17.20
CA HIS A 43 2.51 -8.00 -18.10
C HIS A 43 3.97 -8.46 -18.28
N ALA A 44 4.94 -7.62 -17.91
CA ALA A 44 6.35 -8.01 -17.92
C ALA A 44 6.62 -9.08 -16.84
N ARG A 45 7.63 -9.93 -17.07
CA ARG A 45 8.03 -10.95 -16.11
C ARG A 45 9.34 -10.55 -15.44
N ALA A 46 9.39 -10.64 -14.12
CA ALA A 46 10.53 -10.26 -13.30
C ALA A 46 11.12 -8.88 -13.68
N PRO A 47 10.29 -7.81 -13.70
CA PRO A 47 10.75 -6.50 -14.13
C PRO A 47 11.76 -5.91 -13.14
N THR A 48 12.72 -5.13 -13.63
CA THR A 48 13.58 -4.30 -12.77
C THR A 48 12.89 -2.97 -12.44
N TYR A 49 13.39 -2.27 -11.42
CA TYR A 49 12.90 -0.93 -11.09
C TYR A 49 12.91 0.02 -12.30
N GLU A 50 13.97 0.00 -13.10
CA GLU A 50 14.12 0.86 -14.28
C GLU A 50 13.06 0.56 -15.34
N GLU A 51 12.75 -0.72 -15.56
CA GLU A 51 11.69 -1.14 -16.49
C GLU A 51 10.30 -0.72 -15.97
N VAL A 52 10.06 -0.78 -14.67
CA VAL A 52 8.80 -0.27 -14.09
C VAL A 52 8.72 1.26 -14.22
N CYS A 53 9.83 1.95 -13.99
CA CYS A 53 9.92 3.41 -14.10
C CYS A 53 9.74 3.92 -15.53
N SER A 54 10.02 3.10 -16.56
CA SER A 54 9.71 3.47 -17.95
C SER A 54 8.20 3.54 -18.23
N GLY A 55 7.39 2.87 -17.39
CA GLY A 55 5.94 2.76 -17.56
C GLY A 55 5.50 1.69 -18.58
N GLU A 56 6.44 1.01 -19.24
CA GLU A 56 6.14 0.07 -20.31
C GLU A 56 5.69 -1.31 -19.81
N THR A 57 6.03 -1.68 -18.57
CA THR A 57 5.74 -3.01 -18.03
C THR A 57 4.28 -3.20 -17.57
N GLY A 58 3.56 -2.09 -17.37
CA GLY A 58 2.21 -2.05 -16.80
C GLY A 58 2.12 -2.34 -15.29
N HIS A 59 3.25 -2.63 -14.62
CA HIS A 59 3.23 -2.88 -13.18
C HIS A 59 2.93 -1.60 -12.39
N ALA A 60 2.24 -1.77 -11.26
CA ALA A 60 2.19 -0.78 -10.19
C ALA A 60 3.31 -1.04 -9.19
N GLU A 61 3.85 0.02 -8.60
CA GLU A 61 4.49 -0.08 -7.30
C GLU A 61 3.43 -0.46 -6.26
N VAL A 62 3.69 -1.55 -5.53
CA VAL A 62 2.80 -2.11 -4.51
C VAL A 62 3.55 -2.37 -3.22
N VAL A 63 2.80 -2.47 -2.13
CA VAL A 63 3.23 -3.16 -0.92
C VAL A 63 2.44 -4.44 -0.73
N ARG A 64 3.13 -5.54 -0.40
CA ARG A 64 2.55 -6.80 0.08
C ARG A 64 2.65 -6.82 1.60
N ILE A 65 1.50 -6.80 2.26
CA ILE A 65 1.36 -6.68 3.72
C ILE A 65 0.90 -8.02 4.25
N ALA A 66 1.73 -8.69 5.06
CA ALA A 66 1.28 -9.82 5.87
C ALA A 66 0.78 -9.29 7.22
N PHE A 67 -0.39 -9.72 7.66
CA PHE A 67 -1.01 -9.21 8.89
C PHE A 67 -1.74 -10.30 9.67
N ASP A 68 -1.93 -10.04 10.95
CA ASP A 68 -2.72 -10.84 11.87
C ASP A 68 -4.17 -10.27 11.93
N PRO A 69 -5.17 -10.98 11.37
CA PRO A 69 -6.56 -10.55 11.31
C PRO A 69 -7.23 -10.48 12.70
N ASP A 70 -6.67 -11.14 13.72
CA ASP A 70 -7.15 -11.03 15.10
C ASP A 70 -6.73 -9.69 15.74
N THR A 71 -5.70 -9.04 15.19
CA THR A 71 -5.17 -7.75 15.67
C THR A 71 -5.56 -6.57 14.76
N VAL A 72 -5.55 -6.75 13.44
CA VAL A 72 -5.93 -5.74 12.45
C VAL A 72 -6.73 -6.34 11.31
N SER A 73 -7.91 -5.78 11.04
CA SER A 73 -8.74 -6.30 9.94
C SER A 73 -8.28 -5.78 8.58
N TYR A 74 -8.59 -6.51 7.51
CA TYR A 74 -8.40 -6.05 6.14
C TYR A 74 -9.07 -4.69 5.87
N ARG A 75 -10.25 -4.46 6.45
CA ARG A 75 -10.94 -3.16 6.36
C ARG A 75 -10.11 -2.03 6.97
N GLU A 76 -9.53 -2.24 8.14
CA GLU A 76 -8.67 -1.23 8.78
C GLU A 76 -7.43 -0.94 7.94
N LEU A 77 -6.85 -1.94 7.26
CA LEU A 77 -5.76 -1.69 6.30
C LEU A 77 -6.21 -0.76 5.17
N LEU A 78 -7.41 -0.96 4.64
CA LEU A 78 -7.98 -0.09 3.60
C LEU A 78 -8.28 1.32 4.13
N GLU A 79 -8.78 1.45 5.35
CA GLU A 79 -9.02 2.76 5.97
C GLU A 79 -7.72 3.55 6.15
N VAL A 80 -6.63 2.88 6.57
CA VAL A 80 -5.28 3.48 6.62
C VAL A 80 -4.84 3.87 5.22
N PHE A 81 -4.97 2.97 4.24
CA PHE A 81 -4.60 3.19 2.85
C PHE A 81 -5.29 4.43 2.27
N PHE A 82 -6.61 4.53 2.34
CA PHE A 82 -7.38 5.68 1.85
C PHE A 82 -7.13 6.98 2.65
N THR A 83 -6.55 6.88 3.85
CA THR A 83 -6.15 8.08 4.61
C THR A 83 -4.83 8.67 4.11
N ILE A 84 -3.88 7.87 3.64
CA ILE A 84 -2.49 8.31 3.41
C ILE A 84 -2.14 8.65 1.96
N HIS A 85 -3.04 8.38 1.00
CA HIS A 85 -2.87 8.74 -0.40
C HIS A 85 -4.14 9.39 -0.96
N ASP A 86 -4.03 10.06 -2.11
CA ASP A 86 -5.17 10.57 -2.87
C ASP A 86 -5.70 9.46 -3.81
N PRO A 87 -6.91 8.90 -3.58
CA PRO A 87 -7.52 7.86 -4.41
C PRO A 87 -8.29 8.41 -5.63
N THR A 88 -8.21 9.71 -5.92
CA THR A 88 -8.98 10.37 -7.00
C THR A 88 -8.16 10.75 -8.21
N THR A 89 -6.83 10.63 -8.13
CA THR A 89 -5.92 10.99 -9.22
C THR A 89 -5.55 9.76 -10.05
N PRO A 90 -5.98 9.66 -11.33
CA PRO A 90 -5.61 8.54 -12.18
C PRO A 90 -4.10 8.56 -12.44
N ASP A 91 -3.47 7.39 -12.32
CA ASP A 91 -2.06 7.14 -12.66
C ASP A 91 -1.09 8.19 -12.09
N ARG A 92 -1.36 8.65 -10.85
CA ARG A 92 -0.57 9.70 -10.20
C ARG A 92 -0.77 9.68 -8.69
N GLN A 93 0.29 10.03 -7.95
CA GLN A 93 0.21 10.43 -6.56
C GLN A 93 1.08 11.66 -6.28
N GLY A 94 0.45 12.80 -6.02
CA GLY A 94 1.18 14.06 -5.88
C GLY A 94 1.98 14.38 -7.16
N ASN A 95 3.30 14.49 -7.02
CA ASN A 95 4.21 14.75 -8.14
C ASN A 95 4.73 13.48 -8.83
N ASP A 96 4.41 12.29 -8.32
CA ASP A 96 4.79 11.02 -8.93
C ASP A 96 3.72 10.65 -9.97
N VAL A 97 4.09 10.76 -11.25
CA VAL A 97 3.16 10.61 -12.39
C VAL A 97 3.54 9.38 -13.21
N GLY A 98 2.56 8.54 -13.50
CA GLY A 98 2.71 7.33 -14.29
C GLY A 98 1.84 6.18 -13.78
N THR A 99 1.56 5.21 -14.65
CA THR A 99 0.70 4.06 -14.34
C THR A 99 1.25 3.22 -13.18
N GLN A 100 2.56 3.26 -12.94
CA GLN A 100 3.21 2.63 -11.81
C GLN A 100 2.79 3.22 -10.46
N TYR A 101 2.27 4.45 -10.44
CA TYR A 101 1.83 5.16 -9.23
C TYR A 101 0.31 5.18 -9.06
N ARG A 102 -0.42 4.39 -9.87
CA ARG A 102 -1.89 4.31 -9.79
C ARG A 102 -2.37 3.79 -8.43
N SER A 103 -3.59 4.16 -8.06
CA SER A 103 -4.28 3.59 -6.91
C SER A 103 -4.93 2.25 -7.28
N ALA A 104 -4.60 1.17 -6.57
CA ALA A 104 -5.21 -0.14 -6.77
C ALA A 104 -5.21 -0.99 -5.49
N VAL A 105 -6.23 -1.82 -5.36
CA VAL A 105 -6.38 -2.90 -4.36
C VAL A 105 -6.36 -4.22 -5.11
N PHE A 106 -5.34 -5.03 -4.84
CA PHE A 106 -5.17 -6.36 -5.40
C PHE A 106 -5.69 -7.40 -4.40
N TYR A 107 -6.91 -7.89 -4.61
CA TYR A 107 -7.57 -8.78 -3.67
C TYR A 107 -7.08 -10.23 -3.81
N HIS A 108 -6.91 -10.91 -2.68
CA HIS A 108 -6.46 -12.31 -2.61
C HIS A 108 -7.62 -13.30 -2.40
N SER A 109 -8.84 -12.81 -2.14
CA SER A 109 -10.04 -13.63 -1.96
C SER A 109 -11.33 -12.86 -2.35
N PRO A 110 -12.45 -13.58 -2.59
CA PRO A 110 -13.76 -12.94 -2.80
C PRO A 110 -14.19 -12.05 -1.62
N GLU A 111 -13.84 -12.42 -0.39
CA GLU A 111 -14.15 -11.64 0.81
C GLU A 111 -13.38 -10.31 0.80
N GLN A 112 -12.09 -10.33 0.47
CA GLN A 112 -11.31 -9.10 0.31
C GLN A 112 -11.87 -8.20 -0.81
N GLN A 113 -12.30 -8.79 -1.93
CA GLN A 113 -12.95 -8.04 -3.01
C GLN A 113 -14.22 -7.33 -2.49
N ALA A 114 -15.10 -8.07 -1.80
CA ALA A 114 -16.34 -7.53 -1.27
C ALA A 114 -16.09 -6.40 -0.26
N ILE A 115 -15.14 -6.60 0.67
CA ILE A 115 -14.77 -5.57 1.66
C ILE A 115 -14.21 -4.33 0.96
N ALA A 116 -13.32 -4.49 -0.02
CA ALA A 116 -12.75 -3.36 -0.76
C ALA A 116 -13.82 -2.54 -1.50
N GLN A 117 -14.74 -3.22 -2.17
CA GLN A 117 -15.87 -2.58 -2.85
C GLN A 117 -16.79 -1.85 -1.87
N GLU A 118 -17.05 -2.42 -0.70
CA GLU A 118 -17.88 -1.80 0.32
C GLU A 118 -17.21 -0.56 0.93
N VAL A 119 -15.92 -0.63 1.26
CA VAL A 119 -15.14 0.54 1.73
C VAL A 119 -15.17 1.65 0.68
N MET A 120 -14.89 1.33 -0.59
CA MET A 120 -14.95 2.28 -1.70
C MET A 120 -16.33 2.93 -1.84
N LYS A 121 -17.40 2.14 -1.74
CA LYS A 121 -18.78 2.66 -1.79
C LYS A 121 -19.05 3.62 -0.65
N ASN A 122 -18.70 3.24 0.59
CA ASN A 122 -18.92 4.07 1.77
C ASN A 122 -18.15 5.39 1.68
N LEU A 123 -16.89 5.35 1.25
CA LEU A 123 -16.06 6.53 1.03
C LEU A 123 -16.61 7.45 -0.07
N GLY A 124 -17.09 6.86 -1.17
CA GLY A 124 -17.75 7.60 -2.25
C GLY A 124 -19.01 8.33 -1.77
N THR A 125 -19.81 7.70 -0.90
CA THR A 125 -21.01 8.33 -0.33
C THR A 125 -20.71 9.38 0.74
N ALA A 126 -19.57 9.26 1.43
CA ALA A 126 -19.19 10.21 2.48
C ALA A 126 -18.78 11.58 1.93
N GLY A 127 -18.50 11.70 0.62
CA GLY A 127 -18.19 12.97 -0.03
C GLY A 127 -16.89 13.62 0.46
N LEU A 128 -15.92 12.82 0.92
CA LEU A 128 -14.65 13.31 1.47
C LEU A 128 -13.73 13.93 0.41
N TRP A 129 -13.96 13.62 -0.88
CA TRP A 129 -13.22 14.17 -2.00
C TRP A 129 -14.15 14.89 -2.98
N SER A 130 -13.62 15.92 -3.64
CA SER A 130 -14.33 16.67 -4.69
C SER A 130 -14.46 15.89 -6.01
N SER A 131 -13.66 14.83 -6.16
CA SER A 131 -13.56 14.02 -7.38
C SER A 131 -13.90 12.55 -7.06
N PRO A 132 -14.42 11.78 -8.03
CA PRO A 132 -14.74 10.38 -7.82
C PRO A 132 -13.47 9.57 -7.53
N LEU A 133 -13.62 8.50 -6.76
CA LEU A 133 -12.54 7.55 -6.52
C LEU A 133 -12.22 6.80 -7.81
N VAL A 134 -10.92 6.67 -8.13
CA VAL A 134 -10.41 5.96 -9.31
C VAL A 134 -9.65 4.67 -8.97
N THR A 135 -9.57 4.33 -7.68
CA THR A 135 -8.91 3.12 -7.19
C THR A 135 -9.48 1.87 -7.85
N GLN A 136 -8.59 1.07 -8.45
CA GLN A 136 -8.94 -0.21 -9.06
C GLN A 136 -9.14 -1.28 -7.97
N VAL A 137 -10.11 -2.18 -8.14
CA VAL A 137 -10.27 -3.38 -7.31
C VAL A 137 -10.17 -4.59 -8.22
N VAL A 138 -9.00 -5.24 -8.22
CA VAL A 138 -8.60 -6.25 -9.21
C VAL A 138 -8.02 -7.48 -8.53
N PRO A 139 -8.10 -8.68 -9.14
CA PRO A 139 -7.52 -9.86 -8.54
C PRO A 139 -6.00 -9.72 -8.42
N ALA A 140 -5.43 -10.20 -7.31
CA ALA A 140 -3.99 -10.29 -7.16
C ALA A 140 -3.39 -11.25 -8.19
N GLY A 141 -2.31 -10.81 -8.84
CA GLY A 141 -1.53 -11.60 -9.79
C GLY A 141 -0.19 -12.03 -9.21
N GLU A 142 0.77 -12.26 -10.09
CA GLU A 142 2.16 -12.52 -9.69
C GLU A 142 2.77 -11.27 -9.03
N PHE A 143 3.41 -11.47 -7.88
CA PHE A 143 4.14 -10.44 -7.14
C PHE A 143 5.62 -10.59 -7.43
N TYR A 144 6.24 -9.51 -7.93
CA TYR A 144 7.68 -9.42 -8.08
C TYR A 144 8.22 -8.54 -6.95
N GLU A 145 9.05 -9.13 -6.08
CA GLU A 145 9.71 -8.37 -5.02
C GLU A 145 10.67 -7.34 -5.63
N ALA A 146 10.60 -6.09 -5.15
CA ALA A 146 11.54 -5.06 -5.55
C ALA A 146 12.91 -5.33 -4.92
N GLU A 147 13.95 -4.77 -5.52
CA GLU A 147 15.33 -4.95 -5.10
C GLU A 147 15.55 -4.56 -3.64
N ASP A 148 16.49 -5.22 -2.95
CA ASP A 148 16.75 -5.06 -1.50
C ASP A 148 16.98 -3.61 -1.05
N TYR A 149 17.47 -2.75 -1.96
CA TYR A 149 17.71 -1.35 -1.66
C TYR A 149 16.42 -0.53 -1.57
N HIS A 150 15.30 -1.02 -2.12
CA HIS A 150 13.97 -0.40 -1.95
C HIS A 150 13.28 -0.80 -0.65
N GLN A 151 13.67 -1.92 -0.04
CA GLN A 151 13.06 -2.39 1.19
C GLN A 151 13.50 -1.54 2.40
N GLU A 152 12.55 -1.20 3.26
CA GLU A 152 12.73 -0.33 4.44
C GLU A 152 13.37 1.03 4.09
N TYR A 153 13.11 1.55 2.88
CA TYR A 153 13.87 2.68 2.34
C TYR A 153 13.81 3.91 3.24
N PHE A 154 12.63 4.24 3.77
CA PHE A 154 12.44 5.38 4.66
C PHE A 154 13.19 5.22 5.99
N ALA A 155 13.20 4.01 6.56
CA ALA A 155 13.90 3.73 7.81
C ALA A 155 15.42 3.84 7.63
N ARG A 156 15.93 3.41 6.47
CA ARG A 156 17.35 3.46 6.13
C ARG A 156 17.82 4.85 5.68
N ASN A 157 16.91 5.66 5.11
CA ASN A 157 17.24 6.95 4.48
C ASN A 157 16.34 8.11 4.96
N PRO A 158 16.14 8.32 6.28
CA PRO A 158 15.14 9.27 6.78
C PRO A 158 15.45 10.75 6.44
N HIS A 159 16.70 11.05 6.10
CA HIS A 159 17.17 12.40 5.75
C HIS A 159 17.23 12.67 4.25
N GLN A 160 16.89 11.68 3.41
CA GLN A 160 16.78 11.88 1.96
C GLN A 160 15.64 12.89 1.69
N GLN A 161 15.85 13.85 0.79
CA GLN A 161 14.89 14.93 0.52
C GLN A 161 13.47 14.44 0.21
N TYR A 162 13.32 13.47 -0.69
CA TYR A 162 12.06 12.79 -0.98
C TYR A 162 11.44 12.18 0.27
N CYS A 163 12.22 11.53 1.13
CA CYS A 163 11.73 11.01 2.41
C CYS A 163 11.19 12.13 3.32
N GLN A 164 11.88 13.27 3.40
CA GLN A 164 11.46 14.40 4.23
C GLN A 164 10.21 15.11 3.71
N PHE A 165 10.11 15.28 2.39
CA PHE A 165 9.05 16.08 1.77
C PHE A 165 7.83 15.27 1.33
N VAL A 166 7.96 13.96 1.12
CA VAL A 166 6.88 13.10 0.59
C VAL A 166 6.50 12.00 1.57
N VAL A 167 7.46 11.20 2.05
CA VAL A 167 7.17 10.05 2.92
C VAL A 167 6.81 10.49 4.34
N GLN A 168 7.63 11.35 4.96
CA GLN A 168 7.46 11.78 6.34
C GLN A 168 6.11 12.46 6.60
N PRO A 169 5.57 13.33 5.73
CA PRO A 169 4.22 13.89 5.91
C PRO A 169 3.12 12.83 5.93
N LYS A 170 3.23 11.78 5.10
CA LYS A 170 2.27 10.65 5.09
C LYS A 170 2.36 9.83 6.37
N VAL A 171 3.58 9.54 6.84
CA VAL A 171 3.82 8.87 8.13
C VAL A 171 3.28 9.72 9.30
N ALA A 172 3.51 11.03 9.29
CA ALA A 172 3.00 11.93 10.31
C ALA A 172 1.46 11.98 10.32
N LYS A 173 0.83 12.02 9.13
CA LYS A 173 -0.63 11.93 8.98
C LYS A 173 -1.14 10.61 9.58
N PHE A 174 -0.52 9.49 9.23
CA PHE A 174 -0.85 8.19 9.82
C PHE A 174 -0.77 8.20 11.36
N ARG A 175 0.37 8.61 11.94
CA ARG A 175 0.56 8.67 13.39
C ARG A 175 -0.48 9.53 14.09
N LYS A 176 -0.87 10.65 13.49
CA LYS A 176 -1.89 11.56 14.02
C LYS A 176 -3.28 10.92 14.05
N HIS A 177 -3.66 10.22 12.98
CA HIS A 177 -5.00 9.63 12.85
C HIS A 177 -5.14 8.25 13.53
N PHE A 178 -4.04 7.51 13.68
CA PHE A 178 -4.04 6.11 14.12
C PHE A 178 -3.13 5.86 15.33
N LEU A 179 -3.00 6.83 16.24
CA LEU A 179 -2.10 6.75 17.41
C LEU A 179 -2.30 5.46 18.24
N GLY A 180 -3.53 5.05 18.46
CA GLY A 180 -3.86 3.82 19.21
C GLY A 180 -3.54 2.51 18.47
N ARG A 181 -3.19 2.60 17.19
CA ARG A 181 -2.83 1.48 16.31
C ARG A 181 -1.35 1.43 15.98
N LEU A 182 -0.50 2.26 16.60
CA LEU A 182 0.94 2.14 16.39
C LEU A 182 1.49 0.85 17.02
N LYS A 183 2.44 0.20 16.33
CA LYS A 183 3.28 -0.84 16.94
C LYS A 183 4.01 -0.23 18.14
N LYS A 184 4.05 -0.98 19.24
CA LYS A 184 4.78 -0.61 20.45
C LYS A 184 6.18 -1.19 20.41
#